data_AF-A0A4R9PKT9-F1
#
_entry.id   AF-A0A4R9PKT9-F1
#
_cell.length_a   1.000
_cell.length_b   1.000
_cell.length_c   1.000
_cell.angle_alpha   90.00
_cell.angle_beta   90.00
_cell.angle_gamma   90.00
#
_symmetry.space_group_name_H-M   'P 1'
#
loop_
_entity.id
_entity.type
_entity.pdbx_description
1 polymer ?
#
loop_
_entity_poly.entity_id
_entity_poly.type
_entity_poly.pdbx_seq_one_letter_code
_entity_poly.pdbx_strand_id
1 'polypeptide(L)'
;DSGADITEVNPANETLGVSDRKMAPVLVRNAGDSLRLMREEIFGPVLPIIEYGTVDEAIEHVNRGERPLALYWFGGDSANRQRVMRETIAGGVTVNDCMMHLVQERQPF
;
A
#
# COMPACT_ATOMS: atom_id res chain seq x y z
N ASP A 1 -9.87 -21.25 -5.63
CA ASP A 1 -8.71 -21.09 -4.73
C ASP A 1 -7.86 -19.97 -5.29
N SER A 2 -7.59 -18.92 -4.51
CA SER A 2 -6.98 -17.68 -5.03
C SER A 2 -5.46 -17.72 -5.07
N GLY A 3 -4.82 -18.73 -4.46
CA GLY A 3 -3.36 -18.82 -4.33
C GLY A 3 -2.73 -17.76 -3.43
N ALA A 4 -3.56 -16.93 -2.76
CA ALA A 4 -3.11 -15.86 -1.90
C ALA A 4 -2.82 -16.37 -0.48
N ASP A 5 -1.69 -15.95 0.08
CA ASP A 5 -1.33 -16.23 1.47
C ASP A 5 -1.86 -15.13 2.38
N ILE A 6 -2.73 -15.50 3.32
CA ILE A 6 -3.42 -14.57 4.22
C ILE A 6 -2.84 -14.74 5.62
N THR A 7 -2.33 -13.64 6.20
CA THR A 7 -1.80 -13.61 7.57
C THR A 7 -2.56 -12.57 8.38
N GLU A 8 -3.33 -13.03 9.37
CA GLU A 8 -3.93 -12.15 10.37
C GLU A 8 -2.88 -11.78 11.44
N VAL A 9 -2.76 -10.49 11.74
CA VAL A 9 -1.83 -9.96 12.74
C VAL A 9 -2.59 -9.71 14.04
N ASN A 10 -2.66 -10.74 14.89
CA ASN A 10 -3.30 -10.69 16.21
C ASN A 10 -2.35 -11.21 17.32
N PRO A 11 -1.24 -10.52 17.59
CA PRO A 11 -0.23 -11.01 18.55
C PRO A 11 -0.75 -11.09 20.00
N ALA A 12 -1.78 -10.31 20.34
CA ALA A 12 -2.39 -10.31 21.67
C ALA A 12 -3.47 -11.39 21.84
N ASN A 13 -3.76 -12.18 20.79
CA ASN A 13 -4.85 -13.16 20.75
C ASN A 13 -6.19 -12.57 21.24
N GLU A 14 -6.49 -11.34 20.81
CA GLU A 14 -7.77 -10.71 21.12
C GLU A 14 -8.91 -11.54 20.53
N THR A 15 -10.04 -11.59 21.23
CA THR A 15 -11.29 -12.07 20.64
C THR A 15 -11.81 -10.99 19.70
N LEU A 16 -11.78 -11.27 18.41
CA LEU A 16 -12.27 -10.38 17.36
C LEU A 16 -13.63 -10.87 16.89
N GLY A 17 -14.54 -9.94 16.57
CA GLY A 17 -15.90 -10.31 16.23
C GLY A 17 -16.75 -9.13 15.76
N VAL A 18 -17.84 -9.47 15.07
CA VAL A 18 -18.77 -8.50 14.45
C VAL A 18 -19.45 -7.59 15.49
N SER A 19 -19.67 -8.08 16.71
CA SER A 19 -20.30 -7.33 17.80
C SER A 19 -19.47 -6.11 18.23
N ASP A 20 -18.15 -6.24 18.17
CA ASP A 20 -17.22 -5.26 18.74
C ASP A 20 -16.65 -4.32 17.67
N ARG A 21 -17.02 -4.55 16.39
CA ARG A 21 -16.49 -3.84 15.21
C ARG A 21 -14.96 -3.81 15.16
N LYS A 22 -14.33 -4.83 15.73
CA LYS A 22 -12.87 -5.00 15.72
C LYS A 22 -12.46 -5.93 14.59
N MET A 23 -11.49 -5.48 13.81
CA MET A 23 -10.85 -6.27 12.77
C MET A 23 -9.34 -6.19 12.99
N ALA A 24 -8.65 -7.33 12.99
CA ALA A 24 -7.20 -7.33 13.01
C ALA A 24 -6.64 -6.83 11.67
N PRO A 25 -5.42 -6.27 11.66
CA PRO A 25 -4.65 -6.09 10.44
C PRO A 25 -4.41 -7.43 9.74
N VAL A 26 -4.61 -7.46 8.43
CA VAL A 26 -4.42 -8.65 7.59
C VAL A 26 -3.40 -8.33 6.51
N LEU A 27 -2.34 -9.13 6.43
CA LEU A 27 -1.39 -9.10 5.33
C LEU A 27 -1.81 -10.13 4.29
N VAL A 28 -1.77 -9.74 3.01
CA VAL A 28 -2.08 -10.64 1.90
C VAL A 28 -0.90 -10.66 0.94
N ARG A 29 -0.31 -11.84 0.72
CA ARG A 29 0.80 -12.05 -0.23
C ARG A 29 0.33 -12.95 -1.37
N ASN A 30 1.05 -12.95 -2.48
CA ASN A 30 0.76 -13.82 -3.63
C ASN A 30 -0.68 -13.69 -4.15
N ALA A 31 -1.27 -12.51 -3.97
CA ALA A 31 -2.59 -12.18 -4.50
C ALA A 31 -2.50 -11.94 -6.01
N GLY A 32 -3.28 -12.69 -6.79
CA GLY A 32 -3.38 -12.45 -8.23
C GLY A 32 -4.12 -11.15 -8.56
N ASP A 33 -3.71 -10.47 -9.63
CA ASP A 33 -4.25 -9.17 -10.08
C ASP A 33 -5.76 -9.18 -10.37
N SER A 34 -6.35 -10.36 -10.62
CA SER A 34 -7.79 -10.51 -10.86
C SER A 34 -8.63 -10.45 -9.58
N LEU A 35 -8.01 -10.52 -8.40
CA LEU A 35 -8.73 -10.42 -7.13
C LEU A 35 -9.26 -8.99 -6.92
N ARG A 36 -10.44 -8.87 -6.31
CA ARG A 36 -11.05 -7.55 -6.01
C ARG A 36 -10.15 -6.69 -5.13
N LEU A 37 -9.48 -7.31 -4.16
CA LEU A 37 -8.50 -6.68 -3.28
C LEU A 37 -7.39 -5.91 -4.03
N MET A 38 -7.04 -6.36 -5.24
CA MET A 38 -5.98 -5.76 -6.06
C MET A 38 -6.51 -4.68 -7.01
N ARG A 39 -7.83 -4.48 -7.08
CA ARG A 39 -8.49 -3.62 -8.08
C ARG A 39 -9.35 -2.52 -7.47
N GLU A 40 -9.80 -2.71 -6.23
CA GLU A 40 -10.68 -1.79 -5.52
C GLU A 40 -9.96 -1.22 -4.30
N GLU A 41 -10.32 0.00 -3.90
CA GLU A 41 -9.82 0.60 -2.66
C GLU A 41 -10.35 -0.16 -1.43
N ILE A 42 -9.43 -0.53 -0.53
CA ILE A 42 -9.72 -1.47 0.55
C ILE A 42 -10.52 -0.82 1.69
N PHE A 43 -10.21 0.44 2.05
CA PHE A 43 -10.83 1.17 3.16
C PHE A 43 -10.97 0.35 4.47
N GLY A 44 -10.01 -0.52 4.74
CA GLY A 44 -10.03 -1.46 5.85
C GLY A 44 -8.63 -1.96 6.17
N PRO A 45 -8.47 -2.76 7.23
CA PRO A 45 -7.15 -3.12 7.74
C PRO A 45 -6.52 -4.28 6.95
N VAL A 46 -6.64 -4.28 5.62
CA VAL A 46 -6.03 -5.30 4.75
C VAL A 46 -4.92 -4.65 3.92
N LEU A 47 -3.74 -5.25 3.94
CA LEU A 47 -2.55 -4.74 3.26
C LEU A 47 -2.00 -5.81 2.29
N PRO A 48 -2.23 -5.65 0.97
CA PRO A 48 -1.56 -6.46 -0.04
C PRO A 48 -0.07 -6.15 -0.07
N ILE A 49 0.75 -7.20 -0.15
CA ILE A 49 2.19 -7.11 -0.31
C ILE A 49 2.55 -7.69 -1.67
N ILE A 50 3.17 -6.85 -2.50
CA ILE A 50 3.61 -7.21 -3.84
C ILE A 50 5.13 -7.14 -3.83
N GLU A 51 5.76 -8.26 -4.15
CA GLU A 51 7.20 -8.36 -4.28
C GLU A 51 7.60 -7.94 -5.69
N TYR A 52 8.75 -7.27 -5.81
CA TYR A 52 9.34 -6.86 -7.08
C TYR A 52 10.85 -7.13 -7.04
N GLY A 53 11.42 -7.45 -8.19
CA GLY A 53 12.87 -7.62 -8.36
C GLY A 53 13.58 -6.31 -8.64
N THR A 54 12.93 -5.40 -9.38
CA THR A 54 13.48 -4.12 -9.81
C THR A 54 12.53 -2.95 -9.53
N VAL A 55 13.08 -1.75 -9.34
CA VAL A 55 12.25 -0.54 -9.15
C VAL A 55 11.36 -0.27 -10.37
N ASP A 56 11.77 -0.72 -11.56
CA ASP A 56 11.01 -0.61 -12.81
C ASP A 56 9.67 -1.35 -12.68
N GLU A 57 9.69 -2.58 -12.18
CA GLU A 57 8.48 -3.38 -11.94
C GLU A 57 7.52 -2.69 -10.97
N ALA A 58 8.05 -2.05 -9.92
CA ALA A 58 7.24 -1.31 -8.94
C ALA A 58 6.61 -0.04 -9.57
N ILE A 59 7.38 0.72 -10.35
CA ILE A 59 6.90 1.90 -11.07
C ILE A 59 5.83 1.52 -12.08
N GLU A 60 6.07 0.47 -12.87
CA GLU A 60 5.10 -0.07 -13.83
C GLU A 60 3.83 -0.53 -13.13
N HIS A 61 3.94 -1.20 -11.98
CA HIS A 61 2.77 -1.62 -11.22
C HIS A 61 1.90 -0.43 -10.79
N VAL A 62 2.51 0.61 -10.20
CA VAL A 62 1.79 1.83 -9.81
C VAL A 62 1.13 2.49 -11.01
N ASN A 63 1.84 2.59 -12.14
CA ASN A 63 1.34 3.26 -13.34
C ASN A 63 0.23 2.48 -14.08
N ARG A 64 0.08 1.18 -13.85
CA ARG A 64 -1.06 0.39 -14.38
C ARG A 64 -2.38 0.68 -13.65
N GLY A 65 -2.31 1.17 -12.42
CA GLY A 65 -3.48 1.52 -11.62
C GLY A 65 -4.04 2.90 -11.93
N GLU A 66 -5.11 3.25 -11.23
CA GLU A 66 -5.57 4.64 -11.17
C GLU A 66 -4.53 5.50 -10.42
N ARG A 67 -4.50 6.81 -10.71
CA ARG A 67 -3.54 7.73 -10.08
C ARG A 67 -3.83 7.80 -8.58
N PRO A 68 -2.90 7.35 -7.72
CA PRO A 68 -3.15 7.35 -6.29
C PRO A 68 -3.18 8.78 -5.74
N LEU A 69 -3.97 8.98 -4.70
CA LEU A 69 -3.95 10.22 -3.94
C LEU A 69 -2.59 10.44 -3.26
N ALA A 70 -1.97 9.37 -2.75
CA ALA A 70 -0.73 9.41 -2.01
C ALA A 70 0.24 8.30 -2.42
N LEU A 71 1.54 8.63 -2.46
CA LEU A 71 2.62 7.66 -2.61
C LEU A 71 3.61 7.77 -1.45
N TYR A 72 3.95 6.64 -0.85
CA TYR A 72 4.90 6.54 0.24
C TYR A 72 6.14 5.78 -0.22
N TRP A 73 7.31 6.41 -0.12
CA TRP A 73 8.58 5.75 -0.44
C TRP A 73 9.36 5.50 0.83
N PHE A 74 9.82 4.27 1.03
CA PHE A 74 10.71 3.88 2.12
C PHE A 74 12.02 3.35 1.56
N GLY A 75 13.15 3.90 1.99
CA GLY A 75 14.47 3.43 1.57
C GLY A 75 15.62 4.41 1.82
N GLY A 76 16.83 3.99 1.44
CA GLY A 76 18.05 4.80 1.47
C GLY A 76 18.58 5.19 0.09
N ASP A 77 18.10 4.55 -0.98
CA ASP A 77 18.59 4.79 -2.35
C ASP A 77 17.96 6.04 -2.96
N SER A 78 18.72 7.13 -3.00
CA SER A 78 18.27 8.40 -3.56
C SER A 78 18.01 8.34 -5.07
N ALA A 79 18.69 7.47 -5.82
CA ALA A 79 18.48 7.32 -7.25
C ALA A 79 17.12 6.67 -7.51
N ASN A 80 16.83 5.55 -6.85
CA ASN A 80 15.52 4.90 -6.96
C ASN A 80 14.39 5.79 -6.46
N ARG A 81 14.57 6.52 -5.36
CA ARG A 81 13.60 7.53 -4.90
C ARG A 81 13.28 8.54 -6.00
N GLN A 82 14.33 9.10 -6.63
CA GLN A 82 14.17 10.13 -7.64
C GLN A 82 13.46 9.61 -8.90
N ARG A 83 13.70 8.34 -9.26
CA ARG A 83 13.02 7.66 -10.35
C ARG A 83 11.54 7.49 -10.05
N VAL A 84 11.19 6.91 -8.89
CA VAL A 84 9.80 6.76 -8.45
C VAL A 84 9.06 8.09 -8.48
N MET A 85 9.67 9.17 -7.97
CA MET A 85 9.07 10.51 -7.98
C MET A 85 8.88 11.13 -9.38
N ARG A 86 9.73 10.79 -10.35
CA ARG A 86 9.66 11.34 -11.72
C ARG A 86 8.76 10.53 -12.63
N GLU A 87 8.70 9.23 -12.39
CA GLU A 87 8.12 8.24 -13.30
C GLU A 87 6.72 7.79 -12.83
N THR A 88 6.22 8.28 -11.69
CA THR A 88 4.86 8.05 -11.19
C THR A 88 4.12 9.36 -10.93
N ILE A 89 2.78 9.31 -10.91
CA ILE A 89 1.93 10.47 -10.61
C ILE A 89 1.11 10.16 -9.36
N ALA A 90 1.21 11.03 -8.36
CA ALA A 90 0.39 10.98 -7.15
C ALA A 90 -0.01 12.40 -6.71
N GLY A 91 -1.11 12.54 -5.96
CA GLY A 91 -1.51 13.82 -5.37
C GLY A 91 -0.49 14.36 -4.37
N GLY A 92 0.06 13.48 -3.53
CA GLY A 92 1.15 13.79 -2.59
C GLY A 92 2.17 12.65 -2.47
N VAL A 93 3.41 13.00 -2.12
CA VAL A 93 4.49 12.02 -1.88
C VAL A 93 5.09 12.25 -0.49
N THR A 94 5.33 11.18 0.27
CA THR A 94 6.08 11.24 1.54
C THR A 94 7.21 10.22 1.53
N VAL A 95 8.35 10.63 2.11
CA VAL A 95 9.60 9.85 2.13
C VAL A 95 9.87 9.41 3.56
N ASN A 96 10.05 8.11 3.74
CA ASN A 96 10.35 7.44 5.01
C ASN A 96 9.31 7.72 6.11
N ASP A 97 8.08 8.02 5.71
CA ASP A 97 6.94 8.24 6.59
C ASP A 97 5.62 8.05 5.81
N CYS A 98 4.52 7.91 6.54
CA CYS A 98 3.16 7.81 6.02
C CYS A 98 2.32 9.00 6.49
N MET A 99 1.29 9.38 5.73
CA MET A 99 0.25 10.36 6.11
C MET A 99 0.73 11.80 6.42
N MET A 100 2.03 12.08 6.54
CA MET A 100 2.53 13.40 6.97
C MET A 100 2.23 14.54 5.97
N HIS A 101 2.02 14.24 4.69
CA HIS A 101 1.57 15.24 3.72
C HIS A 101 0.15 15.76 4.00
N LEU A 102 -0.66 15.03 4.80
CA LEU A 102 -1.99 15.48 5.24
C LEU A 102 -1.92 16.59 6.29
N VAL A 103 -0.81 16.69 7.02
CA VAL A 103 -0.61 17.67 8.11
C VAL A 103 0.11 18.92 7.60
N GLN A 104 0.61 18.89 6.35
CA GLN A 104 1.40 19.97 5.79
C GLN A 104 0.50 21.02 5.13
N GLU A 105 0.15 22.07 5.87
CA GLU A 105 -0.75 23.17 5.46
C GLU A 105 -0.37 23.86 4.13
N ARG A 106 0.85 23.65 3.64
CA ARG A 106 1.39 24.27 2.41
C ARG A 106 1.42 23.35 1.19
N GLN A 107 0.90 22.14 1.28
CA GLN A 107 0.72 21.25 0.12
C GLN A 107 -0.75 21.27 -0.29
N PRO A 108 -1.09 21.51 -1.57
CA PRO A 108 -2.46 21.38 -2.05
C PRO A 108 -2.92 19.92 -2.00
N PHE A 109 -4.23 19.72 -1.80
CA PHE A 109 -4.92 18.43 -1.88
C PHE A 109 -5.72 18.33 -3.18
#